data_AF-A0A6G0S0X3-F1
#
_entry.id   AF-A0A6G0S0X3-F1
#
_cell.length_a   1.000
_cell.length_b   1.000
_cell.length_c   1.000
_cell.angle_alpha   90.00
_cell.angle_beta   90.00
_cell.angle_gamma   90.00
#
_symmetry.space_group_name_H-M   'P 1'
#
loop_
_entity.id
_entity.type
_entity.pdbx_description
1 polymer ?
#
loop_
_entity_poly.entity_id
_entity_poly.type
_entity_poly.pdbx_seq_one_letter_code
_entity_poly.pdbx_strand_id
1 'polypeptide(L)'
;MLLPEMRKSISHLNAFLAEVKLMATLNHERIVQFVGVAWDSLTDLCVLSEYMEGGDLRTLLKNCEEHETPVGFDRSKATIALHVVHALTYLHSLSPPVLHRDLKSKNILLTTQLDAKLTDFACLENGPTTP
;
A
#
# COMPACT_ATOMS: atom_id res chain seq x y z
N MET A 1 11.64 -1.35 -0.28
CA MET A 1 13.12 -1.25 -0.32
C MET A 1 13.49 -0.24 -1.39
N LEU A 2 14.32 0.77 -1.08
CA LEU A 2 14.80 1.70 -2.10
C LEU A 2 15.72 0.96 -3.07
N LEU A 3 15.33 0.90 -4.35
CA LEU A 3 16.17 0.30 -5.40
C LEU A 3 17.51 1.07 -5.49
N PRO A 4 18.63 0.40 -5.81
CA PRO A 4 19.96 1.02 -5.90
C PRO A 4 20.02 2.28 -6.77
N GLU A 5 19.19 2.35 -7.81
CA GLU A 5 19.10 3.48 -8.75
C GLU A 5 18.44 4.72 -8.13
N MET A 6 17.52 4.52 -7.18
CA MET A 6 16.83 5.61 -6.48
C MET A 6 17.71 6.30 -5.44
N ARG A 7 18.87 5.70 -5.10
CA ARG A 7 19.83 6.19 -4.09
C ARG A 7 20.68 7.38 -4.55
N LYS A 8 20.60 7.77 -5.83
CA LYS A 8 21.44 8.83 -6.43
C LYS A 8 20.80 10.22 -6.44
N SER A 9 19.53 10.36 -6.05
CA SER A 9 18.84 11.66 -6.04
C SER A 9 18.18 11.96 -4.70
N ILE A 10 18.50 13.12 -4.14
CA ILE A 10 17.89 13.66 -2.91
C ILE A 10 16.36 13.75 -3.04
N SER A 11 15.84 14.03 -4.24
CA SER A 11 14.40 14.08 -4.50
C SER A 11 13.69 12.75 -4.23
N HIS A 12 14.31 11.64 -4.61
CA HIS A 12 13.75 10.29 -4.41
C HIS A 12 13.79 9.88 -2.94
N LEU A 13 14.84 10.27 -2.22
CA LEU A 13 14.93 10.04 -0.78
C LEU A 13 13.85 10.84 -0.03
N ASN A 14 13.62 12.10 -0.40
CA ASN A 14 12.57 12.91 0.21
C ASN A 14 11.18 12.34 -0.07
N ALA A 15 10.90 11.92 -1.30
CA ALA A 15 9.63 11.29 -1.66
C ALA A 15 9.40 10.01 -0.84
N PHE A 16 10.42 9.17 -0.70
CA PHE A 16 10.36 7.97 0.13
C PHE A 16 10.11 8.29 1.60
N LEU A 17 10.85 9.25 2.18
CA LEU A 17 10.62 9.66 3.57
C LEU A 17 9.22 10.25 3.78
N ALA A 18 8.68 10.96 2.79
CA ALA A 18 7.32 11.48 2.84
C ALA A 18 6.28 10.35 2.84
N GLU A 19 6.49 9.30 2.03
CA GLU A 19 5.68 8.09 2.04
C GLU A 19 5.77 7.36 3.39
N VAL A 20 6.98 7.16 3.93
CA VAL A 20 7.17 6.53 5.25
C VAL A 20 6.45 7.30 6.36
N LYS A 21 6.57 8.63 6.36
CA LYS A 21 5.86 9.48 7.32
C LYS A 21 4.36 9.34 7.19
N LEU A 22 3.83 9.31 5.97
CA LEU A 22 2.40 9.08 5.74
C LEU A 22 1.98 7.71 6.31
N MET A 23 2.67 6.63 5.93
CA MET A 23 2.39 5.27 6.42
C MET A 23 2.36 5.20 7.95
N ALA A 24 3.29 5.88 8.63
CA ALA A 24 3.35 5.91 10.09
C ALA A 24 2.16 6.61 10.76
N THR A 25 1.41 7.45 10.04
CA THR A 25 0.20 8.13 10.55
C THR A 25 -1.09 7.34 10.33
N LEU A 26 -1.06 6.33 9.45
CA LEU A 26 -2.25 5.56 9.10
C LEU A 26 -2.47 4.43 10.11
N ASN A 27 -3.71 4.30 10.59
CA ASN A 27 -4.12 3.25 11.51
C ASN A 27 -5.56 2.82 11.20
N HIS A 28 -5.70 1.71 10.50
CA HIS A 28 -7.00 1.15 10.11
C HIS A 28 -6.85 -0.34 9.75
N GLU A 29 -7.85 -1.16 10.05
CA GLU A 29 -7.81 -2.63 9.82
C GLU A 29 -7.61 -3.04 8.35
N ARG A 30 -7.95 -2.16 7.40
CA ARG A 30 -7.80 -2.37 5.95
C ARG A 30 -6.60 -1.62 5.32
N ILE A 31 -5.71 -1.11 6.16
CA ILE A 31 -4.43 -0.51 5.74
C ILE A 31 -3.31 -1.40 6.29
N VAL A 32 -2.31 -1.71 5.46
CA VAL A 32 -1.15 -2.47 5.90
C VAL A 32 -0.43 -1.69 7.00
N GLN A 33 -0.30 -2.33 8.16
CA GLN A 33 0.29 -1.74 9.34
C GLN A 33 1.77 -1.47 9.14
N PHE A 34 2.14 -0.22 9.32
CA PHE A 34 3.53 0.18 9.46
C PHE A 34 4.09 -0.29 10.81
N VAL A 35 5.26 -0.93 10.78
CA VAL A 35 5.96 -1.43 11.97
C VAL A 35 7.12 -0.51 12.34
N GLY A 36 7.89 -0.06 11.35
CA GLY A 36 9.05 0.78 11.61
C GLY A 36 9.95 0.98 10.41
N VAL A 37 11.11 1.54 10.67
CA VAL A 37 12.16 1.75 9.67
C VAL A 37 13.44 1.08 10.17
N ALA A 38 14.14 0.39 9.27
CA ALA A 38 15.48 -0.12 9.51
C ALA A 38 16.47 0.59 8.59
N TRP A 39 17.65 0.91 9.10
CA TRP A 39 18.73 1.48 8.30
C TRP A 39 20.09 1.08 8.85
N ASP A 40 21.03 0.85 7.94
CA ASP A 40 22.47 0.76 8.25
C ASP A 40 23.20 2.04 7.81
N SER A 41 22.73 2.64 6.72
CA SER A 41 23.16 3.95 6.21
C SER A 41 21.95 4.73 5.69
N LEU A 42 22.08 6.04 5.46
CA LEU A 42 21.03 6.84 4.82
C LEU A 42 20.63 6.34 3.42
N THR A 43 21.51 5.56 2.78
CA THR A 43 21.25 4.94 1.46
C THR A 43 20.62 3.55 1.54
N ASP A 44 20.51 2.96 2.74
CA ASP A 44 19.96 1.62 2.98
C ASP A 44 18.75 1.68 3.91
N LEU A 45 17.84 2.62 3.64
CA LEU A 45 16.60 2.78 4.38
C LEU A 45 15.56 1.74 3.92
N CYS A 46 15.00 1.01 4.87
CA CYS A 46 14.00 -0.02 4.66
C CYS A 46 12.77 0.23 5.52
N VAL A 47 11.58 0.09 4.93
CA VAL A 47 10.32 0.10 5.66
C VAL A 47 9.99 -1.31 6.10
N LEU A 48 9.60 -1.43 7.36
CA LEU A 48 9.04 -2.64 7.94
C LEU A 48 7.53 -2.46 8.07
N SER A 49 6.79 -3.43 7.54
CA SER A 49 5.34 -3.50 7.61
C SER A 49 4.93 -4.89 8.11
N GLU A 50 3.67 -5.04 8.52
CA GLU A 50 3.11 -6.37 8.72
C GLU A 50 3.28 -7.23 7.45
N TYR A 51 3.49 -8.53 7.65
CA TYR A 51 3.60 -9.48 6.58
C TYR A 51 2.22 -10.00 6.20
N MET A 52 1.94 -10.04 4.90
CA MET A 52 0.66 -10.47 4.33
C MET A 52 0.87 -11.79 3.59
N GLU A 53 0.50 -12.91 4.22
CA GLU A 53 0.89 -14.25 3.76
C GLU A 53 0.23 -14.67 2.45
N GLY A 54 -0.91 -14.07 2.11
CA GLY A 54 -1.64 -14.33 0.86
C GLY A 54 -1.05 -13.62 -0.36
N GLY A 55 -0.02 -12.79 -0.16
CA GLY A 55 0.59 -12.00 -1.23
C GLY A 55 -0.34 -10.93 -1.79
N ASP A 56 -0.09 -10.50 -3.02
CA ASP A 56 -0.89 -9.47 -3.68
C ASP A 56 -2.04 -10.05 -4.52
N LEU A 57 -3.10 -9.25 -4.70
CA LEU A 57 -4.28 -9.64 -5.45
C LEU A 57 -3.97 -9.92 -6.94
N ARG A 58 -2.94 -9.31 -7.54
CA ARG A 58 -2.55 -9.62 -8.93
C ARG A 58 -2.10 -11.06 -9.05
N THR A 59 -1.29 -11.53 -8.10
CA THR A 59 -0.81 -12.91 -8.05
C THR A 59 -1.96 -13.89 -7.84
N LEU A 60 -2.89 -13.59 -6.93
CA LEU A 60 -4.09 -14.41 -6.74
C LEU A 60 -4.92 -14.53 -8.04
N LEU A 61 -5.18 -13.41 -8.70
CA LEU A 61 -5.96 -13.40 -9.95
C LEU A 61 -5.30 -14.19 -11.07
N LYS A 62 -3.96 -14.11 -11.18
CA LYS A 62 -3.19 -14.91 -12.15
C LYS A 62 -3.30 -16.41 -11.87
N ASN A 63 -3.18 -16.80 -10.60
CA ASN A 63 -3.33 -18.20 -10.20
C ASN A 63 -4.75 -18.71 -10.50
N CYS A 64 -5.78 -17.90 -10.26
CA CYS A 64 -7.16 -18.20 -10.61
C CYS A 64 -7.35 -18.46 -12.12
N GLU A 65 -6.71 -17.64 -12.96
CA GLU A 65 -6.73 -17.80 -14.42
C GLU A 65 -6.02 -19.09 -14.87
N GLU A 66 -4.85 -19.38 -14.31
CA GLU A 66 -4.05 -20.58 -14.63
C GLU A 66 -4.75 -21.89 -14.23
N HIS A 67 -5.62 -21.86 -13.21
CA HIS A 67 -6.35 -23.03 -12.73
C HIS A 67 -7.80 -23.10 -13.24
N GLU A 68 -8.14 -22.29 -14.25
CA GLU A 68 -9.48 -22.23 -14.86
C GLU A 68 -10.60 -22.07 -13.81
N THR A 69 -10.34 -21.31 -12.75
CA THR A 69 -11.35 -21.10 -11.71
C THR A 69 -12.61 -20.44 -12.27
N PRO A 70 -13.80 -20.79 -11.75
CA PRO A 70 -15.07 -20.29 -12.28
C PRO A 70 -15.10 -18.77 -12.40
N VAL A 71 -15.39 -18.30 -13.61
CA VAL A 71 -15.60 -16.89 -13.89
C VAL A 71 -16.94 -16.46 -13.33
N GLY A 72 -16.98 -15.32 -12.62
CA GLY A 72 -18.19 -14.83 -11.96
C GLY A 72 -17.89 -13.92 -10.78
N PHE A 73 -18.93 -13.40 -10.16
CA PHE A 73 -18.82 -12.60 -8.94
C PHE A 73 -19.27 -13.44 -7.74
N ASP A 74 -18.33 -13.74 -6.86
CA ASP A 74 -18.59 -14.53 -5.66
C ASP A 74 -18.45 -13.67 -4.39
N ARG A 75 -18.73 -14.29 -3.25
CA ARG A 75 -18.64 -13.63 -1.95
C ARG A 75 -17.22 -13.15 -1.64
N SER A 76 -16.19 -13.88 -2.02
CA SER A 76 -14.79 -13.51 -1.75
C SER A 76 -14.41 -12.24 -2.52
N LYS A 77 -14.79 -12.14 -3.79
CA LYS A 77 -14.58 -10.93 -4.61
C LYS A 77 -15.32 -9.73 -4.04
N ALA A 78 -16.56 -9.93 -3.59
CA ALA A 78 -17.35 -8.89 -2.92
C ALA A 78 -16.68 -8.43 -1.61
N THR A 79 -16.19 -9.35 -0.80
CA THR A 79 -15.49 -9.07 0.45
C THR A 79 -14.20 -8.29 0.22
N ILE A 80 -13.37 -8.70 -0.74
CA ILE A 80 -12.14 -7.98 -1.11
C ILE A 80 -12.47 -6.54 -1.55
N ALA A 81 -13.48 -6.37 -2.42
CA ALA A 81 -13.91 -5.05 -2.86
C ALA A 81 -14.40 -4.18 -1.68
N LEU A 82 -15.18 -4.75 -0.75
CA LEU A 82 -15.64 -4.06 0.45
C LEU A 82 -14.48 -3.59 1.33
N HIS A 83 -13.48 -4.45 1.55
CA HIS A 83 -12.29 -4.11 2.31
C HIS A 83 -11.50 -2.95 1.68
N VAL A 84 -11.35 -2.95 0.36
CA VAL A 84 -10.73 -1.84 -0.38
C VAL A 84 -11.53 -0.54 -0.20
N VAL A 85 -12.86 -0.61 -0.28
CA VAL A 85 -13.73 0.56 -0.07
C VAL A 85 -13.62 1.09 1.37
N HIS A 86 -13.55 0.23 2.38
CA HIS A 86 -13.32 0.65 3.77
C HIS A 86 -11.97 1.38 3.93
N ALA A 87 -10.90 0.85 3.33
CA ALA A 87 -9.59 1.49 3.35
C ALA A 87 -9.62 2.87 2.70
N LEU A 88 -10.23 3.00 1.52
CA LEU A 88 -10.35 4.29 0.81
C LEU A 88 -11.23 5.28 1.59
N THR A 89 -12.32 4.80 2.18
CA THR A 89 -13.20 5.64 3.01
C THR A 89 -12.44 6.20 4.21
N TYR A 90 -11.64 5.37 4.86
CA TYR A 90 -10.76 5.81 5.94
C TYR A 90 -9.79 6.90 5.47
N LEU A 91 -9.04 6.67 4.38
CA LEU A 91 -8.07 7.64 3.87
C LEU A 91 -8.72 8.98 3.50
N HIS A 92 -9.88 8.95 2.84
CA HIS A 92 -10.60 10.15 2.44
C HIS A 92 -11.27 10.88 3.62
N SER A 93 -11.46 10.22 4.77
CA SER A 93 -12.00 10.82 5.98
C SER A 93 -10.97 11.62 6.80
N LEU A 94 -9.68 11.46 6.50
CA LEU A 94 -8.61 12.19 7.16
C LEU A 94 -8.63 13.69 6.82
N SER A 95 -7.97 14.50 7.64
CA SER A 95 -7.85 15.95 7.44
C SER A 95 -6.37 16.36 7.47
N PRO A 96 -5.76 16.72 6.32
CA PRO A 96 -6.37 16.72 4.99
C PRO A 96 -6.65 15.30 4.46
N PRO A 97 -7.59 15.13 3.50
CA PRO A 97 -7.86 13.84 2.88
C PRO A 97 -6.61 13.27 2.21
N VAL A 98 -6.35 11.98 2.44
CA VAL A 98 -5.23 11.28 1.82
C VAL A 98 -5.71 10.57 0.57
N LEU A 99 -5.08 10.86 -0.58
CA LEU A 99 -5.35 10.16 -1.83
C LEU A 99 -4.30 9.07 -2.04
N HIS A 100 -4.73 7.82 -2.28
CA HIS A 100 -3.80 6.71 -2.53
C HIS A 100 -2.97 6.89 -3.81
N ARG A 101 -3.60 7.39 -4.89
CA ARG A 101 -3.02 7.73 -6.21
C ARG A 101 -2.39 6.60 -7.04
N ASP A 102 -2.12 5.44 -6.46
CA ASP A 102 -1.56 4.26 -7.15
C ASP A 102 -2.39 2.99 -6.86
N LEU A 103 -3.72 3.12 -6.80
CA LEU A 103 -4.59 1.98 -6.52
C LEU A 103 -4.58 0.99 -7.69
N LYS A 104 -4.01 -0.19 -7.46
CA LYS A 104 -3.94 -1.30 -8.42
C LYS A 104 -3.87 -2.63 -7.68
N SER A 105 -4.10 -3.74 -8.38
CA SER A 105 -4.14 -5.08 -7.76
C SER A 105 -2.82 -5.52 -7.10
N LYS A 106 -1.68 -4.92 -7.47
CA LYS A 106 -0.40 -5.17 -6.79
C LYS A 106 -0.29 -4.52 -5.41
N ASN A 107 -1.07 -3.46 -5.17
CA ASN A 107 -1.05 -2.69 -3.92
C ASN A 107 -2.22 -3.09 -3.01
N ILE A 108 -2.89 -4.21 -3.32
CA ILE A 108 -3.90 -4.85 -2.49
C ILE A 108 -3.28 -6.16 -2.00
N LEU A 109 -2.91 -6.22 -0.72
CA LEU A 109 -2.32 -7.39 -0.10
C LEU A 109 -3.39 -8.19 0.64
N LEU A 110 -3.18 -9.50 0.74
CA LEU A 110 -4.15 -10.45 1.27
C LEU A 110 -3.58 -11.27 2.42
N THR A 111 -4.41 -11.59 3.40
CA THR A 111 -4.12 -12.66 4.38
C THR A 111 -4.44 -14.04 3.77
N THR A 112 -4.08 -15.12 4.46
CA THR A 112 -4.51 -16.47 4.08
C THR A 112 -6.04 -16.65 4.08
N GLN A 113 -6.78 -15.82 4.81
CA GLN A 113 -8.24 -15.80 4.86
C GLN A 113 -8.89 -14.92 3.77
N LEU A 114 -8.08 -14.34 2.86
CA LEU A 114 -8.51 -13.38 1.84
C LEU A 114 -9.04 -12.05 2.41
N ASP A 115 -8.62 -11.69 3.63
CA ASP A 115 -8.79 -10.33 4.12
C ASP A 115 -7.83 -9.40 3.39
N ALA A 116 -8.35 -8.29 2.85
CA ALA A 116 -7.58 -7.38 2.01
C ALA A 116 -7.16 -6.12 2.78
N LYS A 117 -5.93 -5.68 2.53
CA LYS A 117 -5.37 -4.43 3.04
C LYS A 117 -4.67 -3.66 1.91
N LEU A 118 -4.76 -2.33 1.92
CA LEU A 118 -4.06 -1.46 0.97
C LEU A 118 -2.64 -1.11 1.46
N THR A 119 -1.71 -0.98 0.52
CA THR A 119 -0.31 -0.56 0.72
C THR A 119 0.14 0.44 -0.35
N ASP A 120 1.38 0.94 -0.25
CA ASP A 120 2.08 1.73 -1.26
C ASP A 120 1.34 3.03 -1.61
N PHE A 121 1.37 3.96 -0.65
CA PHE A 121 0.67 5.24 -0.72
C PHE A 121 1.59 6.31 -1.31
N ALA A 122 1.27 6.77 -2.52
CA ALA A 122 2.08 7.82 -3.14
C ALA A 122 1.84 9.19 -2.47
N CYS A 123 2.83 9.63 -1.69
CA CYS A 123 2.85 10.97 -1.13
C CYS A 123 3.41 11.96 -2.18
N LEU A 124 2.64 12.99 -2.54
CA LEU A 124 3.23 14.20 -3.11
C LEU A 124 3.47 15.12 -1.92
N GLU A 125 4.70 15.59 -1.74
CA GLU A 125 4.89 16.85 -1.01
C GLU A 125 4.01 17.87 -1.73
N ASN A 126 3.05 18.45 -1.00
CA ASN A 126 2.27 19.55 -1.52
C ASN A 126 3.25 20.59 -2.05
N GLY A 127 3.06 21.00 -3.32
CA GLY A 127 3.74 22.17 -3.87
C GLY A 127 3.55 23.38 -2.95
N PRO A 128 4.36 24.44 -3.14
CA PRO A 128 4.52 25.50 -2.15
C PRO A 128 3.16 25.98 -1.65
N THR A 129 2.97 25.91 -0.33
CA THR A 129 1.90 26.62 0.36
C THR A 129 2.11 28.11 0.08
N THR A 130 1.49 28.61 -0.98
CA THR A 130 1.39 30.05 -1.20
C THR A 130 0.46 30.62 -0.13
N PRO A 131 0.84 31.75 0.49
CA PRO A 131 0.07 32.39 1.56
C PRO A 131 -1.31 32.87 1.12
#